data_AF-A0A7W6WGU8-F1
#
_entry.id   AF-A0A7W6WGU8-F1
#
_cell.length_a   1.000
_cell.length_b   1.000
_cell.length_c   1.000
_cell.angle_alpha   90.00
_cell.angle_beta   90.00
_cell.angle_gamma   90.00
#
_symmetry.space_group_name_H-M   'P 1'
#
loop_
_entity.id
_entity.type
_entity.pdbx_description
1 polymer ?
#
loop_
_entity_poly.entity_id
_entity_poly.type
_entity_poly.pdbx_seq_one_letter_code
_entity_poly.pdbx_strand_id
1 'polypeptide(L)'
;MIFPSNRVRIMVATKPVDFRKGHDGLAALVKNELHKDPFTGTVFVFRSRKADRLKLIYWDGSGIVGLQEAGRALVHLARHQGRSDDADPRPV
;
A
#
# COMPACT_ATOMS: atom_id res chain seq x y z
N MET A 1 13.27 14.27 2.33
CA MET A 1 12.39 13.20 1.80
C MET A 1 13.26 12.02 1.40
N ILE A 2 13.29 10.99 2.23
CA ILE A 2 13.98 9.73 1.93
C ILE A 2 12.89 8.70 1.65
N PHE A 3 12.81 8.23 0.40
CA PHE A 3 12.00 7.07 0.08
C PHE A 3 12.78 5.83 0.55
N PRO A 4 12.16 4.84 1.23
CA PRO A 4 12.88 3.67 1.73
C PRO A 4 13.51 2.89 0.55
N SER A 5 14.84 2.93 0.45
CA SER A 5 15.62 2.39 -0.68
C SER A 5 15.99 0.90 -0.53
N ASN A 6 15.69 0.27 0.62
CA ASN A 6 15.95 -1.15 0.86
C ASN A 6 14.67 -1.87 1.32
N ARG A 7 14.42 -3.07 0.78
CA ARG A 7 13.32 -4.02 1.11
C ARG A 7 12.08 -3.34 1.73
N VAL A 8 11.30 -2.66 0.89
CA VAL A 8 10.07 -1.98 1.33
C VAL A 8 9.04 -2.99 1.80
N ARG A 9 8.63 -2.88 3.07
CA ARG A 9 7.49 -3.65 3.59
C ARG A 9 6.20 -2.92 3.21
N ILE A 10 5.34 -3.59 2.46
CA ILE A 10 4.02 -3.08 2.09
C ILE A 10 2.97 -3.89 2.84
N MET A 11 2.04 -3.21 3.50
CA MET A 11 0.94 -3.85 4.20
C MET A 11 -0.39 -3.29 3.73
N VAL A 12 -1.28 -4.17 3.28
CA VAL A 12 -2.60 -3.78 2.78
C VAL A 12 -3.64 -4.01 3.88
N ALA A 13 -4.33 -2.94 4.28
CA ALA A 13 -5.47 -3.05 5.18
C ALA A 13 -6.61 -3.83 4.49
N THR A 14 -7.09 -4.88 5.14
CA THR A 14 -8.13 -5.75 4.58
C THR A 14 -9.54 -5.17 4.73
N LYS A 15 -9.75 -4.33 5.74
CA LYS A 15 -11.02 -3.63 5.97
C LYS A 15 -11.08 -2.32 5.18
N PRO A 16 -12.20 -2.00 4.51
CA PRO A 16 -12.36 -0.72 3.82
C PRO A 16 -12.34 0.46 4.80
N VAL A 17 -11.67 1.54 4.42
CA VAL A 17 -11.45 2.72 5.28
C VAL A 17 -12.23 3.92 4.76
N ASP A 18 -12.74 4.74 5.70
CA ASP A 18 -13.28 6.05 5.37
C ASP A 18 -12.12 7.03 5.07
N PHE A 19 -11.97 7.39 3.80
CA PHE A 19 -10.88 8.26 3.34
C PHE A 19 -11.08 9.74 3.71
N ARG A 20 -12.19 10.08 4.37
CA ARG A 20 -12.32 11.37 5.07
C ARG A 20 -11.36 11.49 6.26
N LYS A 21 -10.79 10.37 6.75
CA LYS A 21 -9.69 10.39 7.71
C LYS A 21 -8.43 11.02 7.08
N GLY A 22 -7.90 12.05 7.75
CA GLY A 22 -6.58 12.62 7.47
C GLY A 22 -5.43 11.66 7.83
N HIS A 23 -4.19 12.13 7.76
CA HIS A 23 -3.01 11.29 8.05
C HIS A 23 -3.03 10.72 9.48
N ASP A 24 -3.33 11.55 10.48
CA ASP A 24 -3.39 11.11 11.88
C ASP A 24 -4.47 10.06 12.10
N GLY A 25 -5.63 10.21 11.46
CA GLY A 25 -6.72 9.24 11.54
C GLY A 25 -6.35 7.88 10.92
N LEU A 26 -5.50 7.88 9.89
CA LEU A 26 -4.98 6.65 9.29
C LEU A 26 -3.83 6.05 10.10
N ALA A 27 -2.95 6.88 10.67
CA ALA A 27 -1.90 6.43 11.58
C ALA A 27 -2.49 5.79 12.86
N ALA A 28 -3.54 6.41 13.41
CA ALA A 28 -4.30 5.86 14.52
C ALA A 28 -4.96 4.52 14.16
N LEU A 29 -5.46 4.37 12.92
CA LEU A 29 -5.99 3.09 12.43
C LEU A 29 -4.89 2.02 12.38
N VAL A 30 -3.72 2.33 11.84
CA VAL A 30 -2.57 1.41 11.81
C VAL A 30 -2.22 0.94 13.22
N LYS A 31 -2.15 1.87 14.17
CA LYS A 31 -1.84 1.56 15.57
C LYS A 31 -2.93 0.73 16.25
N ASN A 32 -4.17 1.17 16.16
CA ASN A 32 -5.26 0.65 16.98
C ASN A 32 -5.95 -0.58 16.36
N GLU A 33 -6.03 -0.65 15.04
CA GLU A 33 -6.75 -1.72 14.33
C GLU A 33 -5.80 -2.75 13.71
N LEU A 34 -4.64 -2.32 13.20
CA LEU A 34 -3.66 -3.25 12.61
C LEU A 34 -2.59 -3.69 13.61
N HIS A 35 -2.54 -3.07 14.79
CA HIS A 35 -1.56 -3.31 15.84
C HIS A 35 -0.11 -3.24 15.32
N LYS A 36 0.16 -2.25 14.46
CA LYS A 36 1.50 -1.95 13.93
C LYS A 36 1.91 -0.54 14.31
N ASP A 37 3.22 -0.28 14.23
CA ASP A 37 3.75 1.07 14.39
C ASP A 37 3.69 1.84 13.05
N PRO A 38 2.91 2.94 12.96
CA PRO A 38 2.85 3.77 11.76
C PRO A 38 4.13 4.57 11.49
N PHE A 39 5.03 4.72 12.47
CA PHE A 39 6.25 5.52 12.36
C PHE A 39 7.46 4.68 11.91
N THR A 40 7.19 3.65 11.11
CA THR A 40 8.21 2.80 10.49
C THR A 40 8.26 3.07 8.99
N GLY A 41 9.34 2.64 8.32
CA GLY A 41 9.45 2.67 6.85
C GLY A 41 8.47 1.72 6.11
N THR A 42 7.46 1.20 6.80
CA THR A 42 6.40 0.36 6.21
C THR A 42 5.41 1.24 5.46
N VAL A 43 5.07 0.85 4.24
CA VAL A 43 4.01 1.49 3.46
C VAL A 43 2.68 0.81 3.77
N PHE A 44 1.74 1.57 4.31
CA PHE A 44 0.38 1.08 4.59
C PHE A 44 -0.57 1.50 3.47
N VAL A 45 -1.25 0.53 2.87
CA VAL A 45 -2.18 0.73 1.76
C VAL A 45 -3.61 0.50 2.25
N PHE A 46 -4.47 1.49 2.02
CA PHE A 46 -5.89 1.43 2.33
C PHE A 46 -6.71 1.46 1.06
N ARG A 47 -7.91 0.87 1.14
CA ARG A 47 -8.94 0.95 0.10
C ARG A 47 -10.12 1.76 0.62
N SER A 48 -10.71 2.59 -0.23
CA SER A 48 -11.94 3.32 0.12
C SER A 48 -13.10 2.35 0.31
N ARG A 49 -14.10 2.74 1.11
CA ARG A 49 -15.38 2.01 1.22
C ARG A 49 -16.09 1.79 -0.12
N LYS A 50 -15.95 2.73 -1.04
CA LYS A 50 -16.51 2.65 -2.40
C LYS A 50 -15.66 1.81 -3.37
N ALA A 51 -14.51 1.30 -2.91
CA ALA A 51 -13.55 0.53 -3.70
C ALA A 51 -13.04 1.23 -4.97
N ASP A 52 -13.16 2.55 -5.03
CA ASP A 52 -12.83 3.41 -6.18
C ASP A 52 -11.52 4.18 -6.00
N ARG A 53 -10.89 4.10 -4.81
CA ARG A 53 -9.67 4.83 -4.47
C ARG A 53 -8.75 4.00 -3.60
N LEU A 54 -7.46 4.28 -3.71
CA LEU A 54 -6.42 3.81 -2.82
C LEU A 54 -5.75 4.99 -2.13
N LYS A 55 -5.36 4.80 -0.88
CA LYS A 55 -4.57 5.78 -0.13
C LYS A 55 -3.42 5.05 0.53
N LEU A 56 -2.22 5.59 0.40
CA LEU A 56 -1.01 5.06 0.99
C LEU A 56 -0.50 6.06 2.02
N ILE A 57 0.04 5.57 3.14
CA ILE A 57 0.84 6.38 4.06
C ILE A 57 2.14 5.65 4.43
N TYR A 58 3.19 6.42 4.71
CA TYR A 58 4.43 5.92 5.31
C TYR A 58 5.12 7.06 6.08
N TRP A 59 6.00 6.68 7.01
CA TRP A 59 6.86 7.63 7.72
C TRP A 59 8.20 7.78 7.00
N ASP A 60 8.60 9.02 6.70
CA ASP A 60 9.84 9.31 5.96
C ASP A 60 11.04 9.64 6.87
N GLY A 61 10.86 9.55 8.19
CA GLY A 61 11.84 9.99 9.18
C GLY A 61 11.48 11.33 9.84
N SER A 62 10.66 12.16 9.19
CA SER A 62 10.27 13.49 9.67
C SER A 62 8.76 13.69 9.77
N GLY A 63 8.01 13.00 8.92
CA GLY A 63 6.56 13.15 8.86
C GLY A 63 5.87 11.94 8.25
N ILE A 64 4.55 11.88 8.44
CA ILE A 64 3.71 10.98 7.65
C ILE A 64 3.47 11.60 6.29
N VAL A 65 3.95 10.91 5.27
CA VAL A 65 3.72 11.23 3.87
C VAL A 65 2.60 10.33 3.35
N GLY A 66 1.76 10.87 2.47
CA GLY A 66 0.64 10.13 1.90
C GLY A 66 0.42 10.42 0.42
N LEU A 67 -0.11 9.42 -0.27
CA LEU A 67 -0.54 9.51 -1.66
C LEU A 67 -1.95 8.96 -1.78
N GLN A 68 -2.80 9.59 -2.58
CA GLN A 68 -4.15 9.09 -2.87
C GLN A 68 -4.37 9.08 -4.38
N GLU A 69 -4.75 7.93 -4.91
CA GLU A 69 -5.00 7.72 -6.33
C GLU A 69 -6.37 7.09 -6.57
N ALA A 70 -6.92 7.32 -7.76
CA ALA A 70 -8.10 6.58 -8.22
C ALA A 70 -7.73 5.08 -8.38
N GLY A 71 -8.56 4.19 -7.85
CA GLY A 71 -8.30 2.75 -7.78
C GLY A 71 -8.20 2.04 -9.14
N ARG A 72 -8.50 2.73 -10.25
CA ARG A 72 -8.40 2.21 -11.62
C ARG A 72 -6.95 1.93 -12.05
N ALA A 73 -5.96 2.63 -11.50
CA ALA A 73 -4.56 2.47 -11.90
C ALA A 73 -3.94 1.13 -11.44
N LEU A 74 -4.31 0.62 -10.26
CA LEU A 74 -3.71 -0.60 -9.70
C LEU A 74 -4.29 -1.88 -10.33
N VAL A 75 -5.58 -1.89 -10.69
CA VAL A 75 -6.24 -3.04 -11.31
C VAL A 75 -5.63 -3.36 -12.68
N HIS A 76 -5.21 -2.33 -13.43
CA HIS A 76 -4.52 -2.53 -14.70
C HIS A 76 -3.10 -3.08 -14.53
N LEU A 77 -2.37 -2.64 -13.48
CA LEU A 77 -1.01 -3.11 -13.21
C LEU A 77 -0.97 -4.59 -12.79
N ALA A 78 -1.94 -5.05 -11.99
CA ALA A 78 -2.02 -6.44 -11.55
C ALA A 78 -2.34 -7.43 -12.69
N ARG A 79 -2.95 -6.98 -13.79
CA ARG A 79 -3.29 -7.84 -14.93
C ARG A 79 -2.09 -8.18 -15.83
N HIS A 80 -1.01 -7.39 -15.77
CA HIS A 80 0.17 -7.61 -16.63
C HIS A 80 1.27 -8.49 -15.99
N GLN A 81 1.20 -8.77 -14.69
CA GLN A 81 2.22 -9.58 -13.99
C GLN A 81 1.97 -11.09 -14.01
N GLY A 82 0.91 -11.57 -14.68
CA GLY A 82 0.51 -12.98 -14.70
C GLY A 82 0.92 -13.78 -15.94
N ARG A 83 1.85 -13.31 -16.79
CA ARG A 83 2.22 -14.04 -18.02
C ARG A 83 3.69 -13.93 -18.39
N SER A 84 4.54 -14.69 -17.69
CA SER A 84 5.95 -15.05 -17.99
C SER A 84 6.52 -15.62 -16.67
N ASP A 85 7.00 -16.85 -16.50
CA ASP A 85 7.63 -17.79 -17.42
C ASP A 85 7.43 -19.24 -16.91
N ASP A 86 6.67 -20.05 -17.64
CA ASP A 86 6.84 -21.51 -17.68
C ASP A 86 7.45 -21.83 -19.04
N ALA A 87 8.74 -21.50 -19.18
CA ALA A 87 9.57 -22.06 -20.24
C ALA A 87 10.11 -23.39 -19.72
N ASP A 88 9.37 -24.46 -20.00
CA ASP A 88 9.83 -25.84 -19.84
C ASP A 88 10.98 -26.10 -20.84
N PRO A 89 12.23 -26.32 -20.40
CA PRO A 89 13.30 -26.71 -21.30
C PRO A 89 13.17 -28.21 -21.56
N ARG A 90 12.61 -28.57 -22.72
CA ARG A 90 12.69 -29.97 -23.17
C ARG A 90 14.16 -30.38 -23.32
N PRO A 91 14.60 -31.49 -22.72
CA PRO A 91 15.93 -32.01 -22.99
C PRO A 91 15.95 -32.59 -24.41
N VAL A 92 17.01 -32.25 -25.16
CA VAL A 92 17.41 -32.96 -26.40
C VAL A 92 18.16 -34.24 -26.05
#